data_AF-R7S3E1-F1
#
_entry.id   AF-R7S3E1-F1
#
_cell.length_a   1.000
_cell.length_b   1.000
_cell.length_c   1.000
_cell.angle_alpha   90.00
_cell.angle_beta   90.00
_cell.angle_gamma   90.00
#
_symmetry.space_group_name_H-M   'P 1'
#
loop_
_entity.id
_entity.type
_entity.pdbx_description
1 polymer ?
#
loop_
_entity_poly.entity_id
_entity_poly.type
_entity_poly.pdbx_seq_one_letter_code
_entity_poly.pdbx_strand_id
1 'polypeptide(L)'
;IKLPNSVLDGCESSFKAADEARKKASTQFFDDTALMALVCRHDRVLWLANMTSAGERQHYAIALLDKFFRHVPATFRAGVLYDIGCQLHRSCYKWDLLPDYRDRIVFTISVFHAFGHQWLCQIIYHPRKCACFGLSDGE
;
A
#
# COMPACT_ATOMS: atom_id res chain seq x y z
N ILE A 1 -11.94 -4.80 -14.26
CA ILE A 1 -11.31 -3.90 -15.25
C ILE A 1 -9.84 -3.76 -14.87
N LYS A 2 -8.90 -4.02 -15.80
CA LYS A 2 -7.45 -3.89 -15.55
C LYS A 2 -6.97 -2.57 -16.16
N LEU A 3 -6.24 -1.76 -15.38
CA LEU A 3 -5.68 -0.51 -15.89
C LEU A 3 -4.57 -0.78 -16.92
N PRO A 4 -4.47 0.00 -17.99
CA PRO A 4 -3.30 -0.03 -18.87
C PRO A 4 -2.01 0.30 -18.12
N ASN A 5 -0.89 -0.32 -18.50
CA ASN A 5 0.40 -0.03 -17.88
C ASN A 5 0.78 1.45 -17.99
N SER A 6 0.46 2.12 -19.11
CA SER A 6 0.72 3.55 -19.28
C SER A 6 0.06 4.43 -18.21
N VAL A 7 -1.13 4.05 -17.71
CA VAL A 7 -1.80 4.75 -16.60
C VAL A 7 -1.03 4.53 -15.30
N LEU A 8 -0.57 3.30 -15.04
CA LEU A 8 0.20 2.95 -13.86
C LEU A 8 1.59 3.60 -13.88
N ASP A 9 2.25 3.68 -15.03
CA ASP A 9 3.51 4.40 -15.22
C ASP A 9 3.32 5.90 -14.97
N GLY A 10 2.20 6.47 -15.44
CA GLY A 10 1.79 7.83 -15.12
C GLY A 10 1.61 8.05 -13.61
N CYS A 11 0.95 7.12 -12.91
CA CYS A 11 0.77 7.21 -11.45
C CYS A 11 2.10 7.13 -10.70
N GLU A 12 3.01 6.24 -11.11
CA GLU A 12 4.35 6.09 -10.53
C GLU A 12 5.15 7.39 -10.69
N SER A 13 5.09 8.01 -11.88
CA SER A 13 5.79 9.28 -12.13
C SER A 13 5.22 10.47 -11.33
N SER A 14 3.92 10.45 -11.01
CA SER A 14 3.25 11.52 -10.25
C SER A 14 3.53 11.46 -8.76
N PHE A 15 3.76 10.27 -8.19
CA PHE A 15 3.96 10.08 -6.76
C PHE A 15 5.45 10.00 -6.39
N LYS A 16 6.01 11.11 -5.91
CA LYS A 16 7.34 11.18 -5.27
C LYS A 16 7.32 10.82 -3.78
N ALA A 17 6.46 9.89 -3.34
CA ALA A 17 6.35 9.53 -1.92
C ALA A 17 7.67 8.92 -1.37
N ALA A 18 8.44 8.27 -2.24
CA ALA A 18 9.75 7.72 -1.96
C ALA A 18 10.82 8.36 -2.86
N ASP A 19 11.17 9.62 -2.60
CA ASP A 19 12.43 10.16 -3.11
C ASP A 19 13.58 9.47 -2.36
N GLU A 20 14.08 8.36 -2.90
CA GLU A 20 15.23 7.62 -2.35
C GLU A 20 16.46 8.50 -2.16
N ALA A 21 16.56 9.62 -2.90
CA ALA A 21 17.65 10.57 -2.77
C ALA A 21 17.54 11.48 -1.54
N ARG A 22 16.38 11.55 -0.88
CA ARG A 22 16.16 12.34 0.34
C ARG A 22 16.14 11.45 1.58
N LYS A 23 17.28 11.37 2.29
CA LYS A 23 17.33 10.86 3.67
C LYS A 23 16.48 11.75 4.57
N LYS A 24 15.27 11.29 4.92
CA LYS A 24 14.38 11.98 5.89
C LYS A 24 14.90 11.88 7.34
N ALA A 25 15.75 10.89 7.63
CA ALA A 25 16.38 10.70 8.93
C ALA A 25 17.86 10.30 8.77
N SER A 26 18.70 10.72 9.73
CA SER A 26 20.12 10.40 9.74
C SER A 26 20.35 8.99 10.27
N THR A 27 20.99 8.14 9.47
CA THR A 27 21.48 6.82 9.88
C THR A 27 22.76 6.90 10.74
N GLN A 28 23.22 8.11 11.07
CA GLN A 28 24.43 8.32 11.89
C GLN A 28 24.17 8.09 13.38
N PHE A 29 22.93 8.29 13.83
CA PHE A 29 22.55 8.21 15.25
C PHE A 29 21.44 7.19 15.53
N PHE A 30 20.73 6.72 14.50
CA PHE A 30 19.62 5.80 14.62
C PHE A 30 19.74 4.68 13.59
N ASP A 31 19.55 3.43 14.03
CA ASP A 31 19.49 2.25 13.16
C ASP A 31 18.20 2.25 12.32
N ASP A 32 17.12 2.79 12.89
CA ASP A 32 15.82 2.91 12.25
C ASP A 32 15.57 4.34 11.75
N THR A 33 15.14 4.44 10.50
CA THR A 33 14.87 5.73 9.83
C THR A 33 13.39 6.11 9.84
N ALA A 34 12.50 5.14 10.03
CA ALA A 34 11.05 5.30 10.13
C ALA A 34 10.39 4.00 10.63
N LEU A 35 9.07 4.05 10.86
CA LEU A 35 8.23 2.89 11.12
C LEU A 35 7.19 2.77 10.02
N MET A 36 6.99 1.56 9.51
CA MET A 36 5.83 1.19 8.70
C MET A 36 4.81 0.50 9.61
N ALA A 37 3.55 0.91 9.56
CA ALA A 37 2.49 0.34 10.37
C ALA A 37 1.40 -0.30 9.51
N LEU A 38 0.90 -1.45 9.95
CA LEU A 38 -0.40 -1.97 9.51
C LEU A 38 -1.43 -1.67 10.59
N VAL A 39 -2.42 -0.86 10.24
CA VAL A 39 -3.44 -0.35 11.16
C VAL A 39 -4.81 -0.87 10.70
N CYS A 40 -5.66 -1.25 11.65
CA CYS A 40 -7.05 -1.57 11.32
C CYS A 40 -7.88 -0.29 11.16
N ARG A 41 -9.09 -0.39 10.60
CA ARG A 41 -10.05 0.72 10.44
C ARG A 41 -10.51 1.44 11.73
N HIS A 42 -10.03 1.03 12.90
CA HIS A 42 -10.31 1.64 14.20
C HIS A 42 -9.08 2.34 14.78
N ASP A 43 -8.10 2.63 13.92
CA ASP A 43 -6.84 3.30 14.24
C ASP A 43 -6.01 2.55 15.30
N ARG A 44 -6.13 1.22 15.29
CA ARG A 44 -5.33 0.32 16.13
C ARG A 44 -4.24 -0.33 15.30
N VAL A 45 -3.00 -0.10 15.73
CA VAL A 45 -1.82 -0.78 15.20
C VAL A 45 -1.96 -2.27 15.43
N LEU A 46 -1.84 -3.05 14.36
CA LEU A 46 -1.80 -4.50 14.38
C LEU A 46 -0.36 -5.01 14.38
N TRP A 47 0.48 -4.43 13.50
CA TRP A 47 1.91 -4.72 13.41
C TRP A 47 2.71 -3.48 13.00
N LEU A 48 3.98 -3.47 13.39
CA LEU A 48 4.97 -2.47 13.00
C LEU A 48 6.16 -3.17 12.35
N ALA A 49 6.78 -2.51 11.39
CA ALA A 49 8.05 -2.89 10.81
C ALA A 49 9.03 -1.72 10.91
N ASN A 50 10.21 -1.99 11.47
CA ASN A 50 11.29 -1.03 11.53
C ASN A 50 11.90 -0.84 10.15
N MET A 51 12.05 0.42 9.72
CA MET A 51 12.63 0.75 8.43
C MET A 51 14.11 1.09 8.58
N THR A 52 14.97 0.12 8.29
CA THR A 52 16.44 0.23 8.39
C THR A 52 17.10 0.71 7.11
N SER A 53 16.35 0.74 6.00
CA SER A 53 16.81 1.24 4.70
C SER A 53 16.22 2.61 4.38
N ALA A 54 16.97 3.43 3.64
CA ALA A 54 16.43 4.68 3.11
C ALA A 54 15.20 4.43 2.21
N GLY A 55 14.18 5.27 2.41
CA GLY A 55 12.96 5.28 1.63
C GLY A 55 11.89 4.28 2.10
N GLU A 56 10.64 4.62 1.79
CA GLU A 56 9.48 3.76 2.01
C GLU A 56 9.41 2.68 0.93
N ARG A 57 10.13 1.57 1.17
CA ARG A 57 10.18 0.46 0.22
C ARG A 57 8.93 -0.41 0.33
N GLN A 58 8.40 -0.85 -0.82
CA GLN A 58 7.18 -1.68 -0.87
C GLN A 58 7.27 -3.00 -0.10
N HIS A 59 8.48 -3.54 0.13
CA HIS A 59 8.64 -4.80 0.85
C HIS A 59 8.15 -4.74 2.30
N TYR A 60 8.16 -3.57 2.96
CA TYR A 60 7.61 -3.42 4.29
C TYR A 60 6.09 -3.68 4.31
N ALA A 61 5.36 -3.09 3.36
CA ALA A 61 3.93 -3.32 3.20
C ALA A 61 3.62 -4.80 2.87
N ILE A 62 4.42 -5.42 1.99
CA ILE A 62 4.28 -6.85 1.66
C ILE A 62 4.50 -7.74 2.89
N ALA A 63 5.55 -7.49 3.68
CA ALA A 63 5.84 -8.27 4.89
C ALA A 63 4.72 -8.14 5.94
N LEU A 64 4.16 -6.94 6.10
CA LEU A 64 3.04 -6.71 7.02
C LEU A 64 1.76 -7.41 6.55
N LEU A 65 1.46 -7.38 5.25
CA LEU A 65 0.31 -8.11 4.69
C LEU A 65 0.46 -9.63 4.83
N ASP A 66 1.65 -10.17 4.53
CA ASP A 66 1.92 -11.60 4.75
C ASP A 66 1.78 -11.97 6.22
N LYS A 67 2.32 -11.15 7.14
CA LYS A 67 2.14 -11.36 8.58
C LYS A 67 0.66 -11.36 8.96
N PHE A 68 -0.13 -10.39 8.49
CA PHE A 68 -1.57 -10.32 8.74
C PHE A 68 -2.29 -11.58 8.27
N PHE A 69 -2.08 -11.99 7.02
CA PHE A 69 -2.80 -13.11 6.41
C PHE A 69 -2.47 -14.49 7.02
N ARG A 70 -1.30 -14.63 7.66
CA ARG A 70 -0.95 -15.80 8.48
C ARG A 70 -1.74 -15.90 9.80
N HIS A 71 -2.36 -14.81 10.26
CA HIS A 71 -3.03 -14.74 11.58
C HIS A 71 -4.55 -14.56 11.49
N VAL A 72 -5.12 -14.57 10.27
CA VAL A 72 -6.57 -14.51 10.05
C VAL A 72 -7.07 -15.78 9.37
N PRO A 73 -8.37 -16.13 9.51
CA PRO A 73 -8.93 -17.29 8.84
C PRO A 73 -8.68 -17.30 7.33
N ALA A 74 -8.56 -18.49 6.73
CA ALA A 74 -8.38 -18.65 5.28
C ALA A 74 -9.50 -18.00 4.45
N THR A 75 -10.70 -17.89 5.02
CA THR A 75 -11.87 -17.25 4.39
C THR A 75 -11.91 -15.73 4.55
N PHE A 76 -11.02 -15.14 5.36
CA PHE A 76 -11.01 -13.70 5.60
C PHE A 76 -10.61 -12.93 4.35
N ARG A 77 -11.39 -11.88 4.02
CA ARG A 77 -11.12 -10.96 2.91
C ARG A 77 -10.83 -9.57 3.47
N ALA A 78 -9.80 -8.91 2.97
CA ALA A 78 -9.38 -7.60 3.45
C ALA A 78 -9.42 -6.55 2.33
N GLY A 79 -9.90 -5.35 2.66
CA GLY A 79 -9.62 -4.14 1.91
C GLY A 79 -8.33 -3.50 2.42
N VAL A 80 -7.44 -3.10 1.51
CA VAL A 80 -6.16 -2.45 1.84
C VAL A 80 -6.18 -1.05 1.25
N LEU A 81 -6.02 -0.05 2.13
CA LEU A 81 -5.82 1.36 1.77
C LEU A 81 -4.32 1.65 1.88
N TYR A 82 -3.73 2.13 0.80
CA TYR A 82 -2.32 2.51 0.77
C TYR A 82 -2.08 3.56 -0.31
N ASP A 83 -1.27 4.58 -0.04
CA ASP A 83 -1.03 5.74 -0.93
C ASP A 83 -0.69 5.34 -2.37
N ILE A 84 0.06 4.25 -2.52
CA ILE A 84 0.45 3.67 -3.81
C ILE A 84 -0.15 2.28 -4.02
N GLY A 85 -1.36 2.04 -3.51
CA GLY A 85 -2.06 0.76 -3.58
C GLY A 85 -2.19 0.19 -5.00
N CYS A 86 -2.34 1.05 -6.02
CA CYS A 86 -2.33 0.64 -7.43
C CYS A 86 -0.98 0.06 -7.87
N GLN A 87 0.14 0.61 -7.36
CA GLN A 87 1.50 0.14 -7.63
C GLN A 87 1.79 -1.13 -6.87
N LEU A 88 1.41 -1.19 -5.60
CA LEU A 88 1.56 -2.41 -4.78
C LEU A 88 0.80 -3.58 -5.42
N HIS A 89 -0.42 -3.33 -5.88
CA HIS A 89 -1.22 -4.32 -6.61
C HIS A 89 -0.52 -4.76 -7.91
N ARG A 90 -0.01 -3.82 -8.72
CA ARG A 90 0.79 -4.13 -9.92
C ARG A 90 2.01 -5.01 -9.58
N SER A 91 2.75 -4.66 -8.55
CA SER A 91 3.93 -5.39 -8.08
C SER A 91 3.59 -6.81 -7.65
N CYS A 92 2.46 -7.02 -6.95
CA CYS A 92 2.04 -8.35 -6.53
C CYS A 92 1.83 -9.31 -7.70
N TYR A 93 1.31 -8.85 -8.84
CA TYR A 93 1.16 -9.68 -10.03
C TYR A 93 2.45 -9.77 -10.85
N LYS A 94 3.20 -8.67 -10.96
CA LYS A 94 4.44 -8.63 -11.76
C LYS A 94 5.53 -9.53 -11.19
N TRP A 95 5.65 -9.59 -9.86
CA TRP A 95 6.74 -10.28 -9.15
C TRP A 95 6.27 -11.49 -8.34
N ASP A 96 5.03 -11.92 -8.57
CA ASP A 96 4.40 -13.03 -7.87
C ASP A 96 4.43 -12.95 -6.34
N LEU A 97 4.13 -11.75 -5.80
CA LEU A 97 4.08 -11.51 -4.35
C LEU A 97 2.70 -11.85 -3.79
N LEU A 98 2.67 -12.36 -2.56
CA LEU A 98 1.47 -12.74 -1.81
C LEU A 98 0.55 -13.74 -2.56
N PRO A 99 1.09 -14.76 -3.27
CA PRO A 99 0.31 -15.57 -4.21
C PRO A 99 -0.91 -16.23 -3.56
N ASP A 100 -0.78 -16.69 -2.31
CA ASP A 100 -1.84 -17.36 -1.55
C ASP A 100 -2.96 -16.42 -1.05
N TYR A 101 -2.74 -15.10 -1.11
CA TYR A 101 -3.63 -14.12 -0.49
C TYR A 101 -4.23 -13.13 -1.48
N ARG A 102 -3.68 -12.98 -2.69
CA ARG A 102 -4.10 -11.96 -3.67
C ARG A 102 -5.61 -11.94 -3.92
N ASP A 103 -6.26 -13.10 -4.04
CA ASP A 103 -7.71 -13.20 -4.31
C ASP A 103 -8.59 -12.78 -3.11
N ARG A 104 -7.97 -12.64 -1.94
CA ARG A 104 -8.59 -12.20 -0.69
C ARG A 104 -8.34 -10.72 -0.40
N ILE A 105 -7.57 -10.02 -1.24
CA ILE A 105 -7.21 -8.61 -1.05
C ILE A 105 -7.91 -7.74 -2.10
N VAL A 106 -8.56 -6.68 -1.64
CA VAL A 106 -8.99 -5.57 -2.50
C VAL A 106 -8.05 -4.39 -2.23
N PHE A 107 -7.18 -4.07 -3.19
CA PHE A 107 -6.29 -2.92 -3.09
C PHE A 107 -7.00 -1.64 -3.50
N THR A 108 -6.82 -0.59 -2.71
CA THR A 108 -7.33 0.77 -2.93
C THR A 108 -6.30 1.80 -2.50
N ILE A 109 -6.55 3.07 -2.84
CA ILE A 109 -5.68 4.19 -2.46
C ILE A 109 -6.35 4.98 -1.35
N SER A 110 -5.59 5.47 -0.37
CA SER A 110 -6.12 6.36 0.68
C SER A 110 -6.80 7.59 0.06
N VAL A 111 -7.88 8.07 0.69
CA VAL A 111 -8.85 9.00 0.10
C VAL A 111 -8.19 10.26 -0.45
N PHE A 112 -7.27 10.88 0.30
CA PHE A 112 -6.66 12.13 -0.14
C PHE A 112 -5.58 11.88 -1.18
N HIS A 113 -4.86 10.77 -1.05
CA HIS A 113 -3.84 10.35 -1.99
C HIS A 113 -4.41 9.97 -3.36
N ALA A 114 -5.63 9.44 -3.42
CA ALA A 114 -6.25 9.00 -4.68
C ALA A 114 -6.27 10.13 -5.74
N PHE A 115 -6.50 11.38 -5.35
CA PHE A 115 -6.55 12.51 -6.28
C PHE A 115 -5.21 12.84 -6.93
N GLY A 116 -4.09 12.41 -6.36
CA GLY A 116 -2.75 12.54 -6.97
C GLY A 116 -2.46 11.50 -8.06
N HIS A 117 -3.33 10.50 -8.26
CA HIS A 117 -3.18 9.49 -9.29
C HIS A 117 -3.87 9.88 -10.60
N GLN A 118 -3.50 9.20 -11.70
CA GLN A 118 -4.14 9.40 -13.00
C GLN A 118 -5.65 9.15 -12.94
N TRP A 119 -6.43 9.89 -13.74
CA TRP A 119 -7.90 9.85 -13.68
C TRP A 119 -8.50 8.44 -13.77
N LEU A 120 -7.99 7.59 -14.67
CA LEU A 120 -8.44 6.19 -14.76
C LEU A 120 -8.13 5.39 -13.48
N CYS A 121 -6.98 5.65 -12.85
CA CYS A 121 -6.64 5.04 -11.56
C CYS A 121 -7.65 5.44 -10.48
N GLN A 122 -8.05 6.71 -10.44
CA GLN A 122 -9.10 7.19 -9.53
C GLN A 122 -10.47 6.56 -9.76
N ILE A 123 -10.75 5.99 -10.94
CA ILE A 123 -12.01 5.27 -11.17
C ILE A 123 -11.99 3.88 -10.54
N ILE A 124 -10.83 3.23 -10.57
CA ILE A 124 -10.68 1.84 -10.17
C ILE A 124 -10.29 1.68 -8.70
N TYR A 125 -9.39 2.54 -8.20
CA TYR A 125 -8.75 2.39 -6.90
C TYR A 125 -9.21 3.40 -5.84
N HIS A 126 -10.03 4.39 -6.21
CA HIS A 126 -10.57 5.32 -5.23
C HIS A 126 -11.57 4.59 -4.31
N PRO A 127 -11.41 4.63 -2.98
CA PRO A 127 -12.11 3.73 -2.06
C PRO A 127 -13.62 4.00 -2.01
N ARG A 128 -14.05 5.26 -2.26
CA ARG A 128 -15.47 5.60 -2.49
C ARG A 128 -16.12 4.94 -3.71
N LYS A 129 -15.34 4.35 -4.62
CA LYS A 129 -15.80 3.59 -5.80
C LYS A 129 -15.62 2.08 -5.62
N CYS A 130 -15.10 1.64 -4.47
CA CYS A 130 -14.86 0.25 -4.14
C CYS A 130 -15.86 -0.20 -3.08
N ALA A 131 -16.50 -1.35 -3.31
CA ALA A 131 -17.42 -1.92 -2.32
C ALA A 131 -16.68 -2.32 -1.04
N CYS A 132 -17.41 -2.30 0.08
CA CYS A 132 -16.95 -2.82 1.38
C CYS A 132 -15.84 -2.00 2.09
N PHE A 133 -15.60 -0.74 1.71
CA PHE A 133 -14.67 0.16 2.42
C PHE A 133 -15.33 1.04 3.48
N GLY A 134 -16.66 1.03 3.61
CA GLY A 134 -17.36 1.65 4.75
C GLY A 134 -17.05 3.13 4.98
N LEU A 135 -16.77 3.88 3.91
CA LEU A 135 -16.33 5.29 3.95
C LEU A 135 -15.00 5.54 4.68
N SER A 136 -14.18 4.51 4.92
CA SER A 136 -12.82 4.67 5.43
C SER A 136 -11.97 5.54 4.49
N ASP A 137 -11.17 6.41 5.07
CA ASP A 137 -10.24 7.28 4.37
C ASP A 137 -8.85 6.65 4.19
N GLY A 138 -8.36 5.93 5.20
CA GLY A 138 -7.08 5.22 5.14
C GLY A 138 -5.86 6.11 5.35
N GLU A 139 -6.03 7.18 6.11
CA GLU A 139 -4.98 8.10 6.54
C GLU A 139 -4.40 7.71 7.90
#